data_AF-A0A2H0B7Z3-F1
#
_entry.id   AF-A0A2H0B7Z3-F1
#
_cell.length_a   1.000
_cell.length_b   1.000
_cell.length_c   1.000
_cell.angle_alpha   90.00
_cell.angle_beta   90.00
_cell.angle_gamma   90.00
#
_symmetry.space_group_name_H-M   'P 1'
#
loop_
_entity.id
_entity.type
_entity.pdbx_description
1 polymer ?
#
loop_
_entity_poly.entity_id
_entity_poly.type
_entity_poly.pdbx_seq_one_letter_code
_entity_poly.pdbx_strand_id
1 'polypeptide(L)' 'MTKQVFNIILFTNNENIGNKGYIKYRKVYDLCKFKLFAEKKYPNWKFLNVYDNKTKHFIETVKHV' A
#
# COMPACT_ATOMS: atom_id res chain seq x y z
N MET A 1 -4.79 -9.69 21.98
CA MET A 1 -5.42 -9.35 20.69
C MET A 1 -4.36 -9.39 19.61
N THR A 2 -4.49 -10.25 18.61
CA THR A 2 -3.54 -10.34 17.49
C THR A 2 -3.65 -9.08 16.64
N LYS A 3 -2.57 -8.30 16.52
CA LYS A 3 -2.55 -7.14 15.62
C LYS A 3 -2.80 -7.61 14.20
N GLN A 4 -3.76 -6.99 13.52
CA GLN A 4 -4.04 -7.29 12.12
C GLN A 4 -2.86 -6.84 11.27
N VAL A 5 -2.51 -7.65 10.27
CA VAL A 5 -1.33 -7.45 9.45
C VAL A 5 -1.79 -7.41 8.00
N PHE A 6 -1.31 -6.43 7.26
CA PHE A 6 -1.73 -6.17 5.89
C PHE A 6 -0.59 -6.34 4.90
N ASN A 7 -0.95 -6.71 3.68
CA ASN A 7 -0.11 -6.58 2.50
C ASN A 7 -0.67 -5.44 1.65
N ILE A 8 0.20 -4.59 1.12
CA ILE A 8 -0.21 -3.43 0.33
C ILE A 8 0.46 -3.47 -1.03
N ILE A 9 -0.31 -3.17 -2.07
CA ILE A 9 0.21 -2.90 -3.40
C ILE A 9 -0.02 -1.43 -3.70
N LEU A 10 1.05 -0.66 -3.76
CA LEU A 10 1.04 0.78 -4.04
C LEU A 10 1.37 1.01 -5.50
N PHE A 11 0.59 1.84 -6.18
CA PHE A 11 0.92 2.35 -7.51
C PHE A 11 1.39 3.80 -7.43
N THR A 12 2.67 4.03 -7.75
CA THR A 12 3.38 5.30 -7.58
C THR A 12 3.22 6.26 -8.76
N ASN A 13 2.56 5.84 -9.85
CA ASN A 13 2.44 6.58 -11.11
C ASN A 13 3.80 6.95 -11.76
N ASN A 14 4.89 6.32 -11.33
CA ASN A 14 6.20 6.48 -11.93
C ASN A 14 6.72 5.11 -12.37
N GLU A 15 6.71 4.86 -13.68
CA GLU A 15 7.06 3.55 -14.25
C GLU A 15 8.52 3.14 -13.98
N ASN A 16 9.39 4.11 -13.68
CA ASN A 16 10.79 3.86 -13.37
C ASN A 16 11.03 3.30 -11.97
N ILE A 17 9.98 3.21 -11.12
CA ILE A 17 10.09 2.77 -9.74
C ILE A 17 9.38 1.42 -9.56
N GLY A 18 10.08 0.43 -9.00
CA GLY A 18 9.52 -0.89 -8.71
C GLY A 18 9.25 -1.69 -9.99
N ASN A 19 8.09 -2.34 -10.07
CA ASN A 19 7.66 -3.08 -11.25
C ASN A 19 6.67 -2.24 -12.07
N LYS A 20 7.19 -1.35 -12.93
CA LYS A 20 6.38 -0.41 -13.72
C LYS A 20 5.48 0.48 -12.86
N GLY A 21 6.03 1.04 -11.78
CA GLY A 21 5.32 1.91 -10.84
C GLY A 21 4.59 1.17 -9.71
N TYR A 22 4.49 -0.16 -9.75
CA TYR A 22 3.91 -0.96 -8.69
C TYR A 22 4.96 -1.37 -7.65
N ILE A 23 4.63 -1.19 -6.38
CA ILE A 23 5.46 -1.58 -5.23
C ILE A 23 4.61 -2.39 -4.26
N LYS A 24 5.15 -3.52 -3.83
CA LYS A 24 4.49 -4.39 -2.84
C LYS A 24 5.16 -4.25 -1.48
N TYR A 25 4.35 -3.92 -0.48
CA TYR A 25 4.74 -3.92 0.93
C TYR A 25 4.06 -5.09 1.65
N ARG A 26 4.80 -5.74 2.53
CA ARG A 26 4.31 -6.85 3.34
C ARG A 26 4.42 -6.50 4.81
N LYS A 27 3.58 -7.14 5.63
CA LYS A 27 3.60 -6.99 7.08
C LYS A 27 3.40 -5.54 7.54
N VAL A 28 2.42 -4.85 6.95
CA VAL A 28 2.03 -3.50 7.38
C VAL A 28 1.06 -3.63 8.55
N TYR A 29 1.39 -3.04 9.68
CA TYR A 29 0.59 -3.13 10.91
C TYR A 29 -0.35 -1.94 11.12
N ASP A 30 -0.09 -0.83 10.42
CA ASP A 30 -0.80 0.43 10.59
C ASP A 30 -0.93 1.11 9.23
N LEU A 31 -2.16 1.11 8.70
CA LEU A 31 -2.48 1.68 7.39
C LEU A 31 -2.38 3.21 7.38
N CYS A 32 -2.69 3.87 8.50
CA CYS A 32 -2.61 5.33 8.61
C CYS A 32 -1.16 5.80 8.52
N LYS A 33 -0.25 5.16 9.28
CA LYS A 33 1.19 5.44 9.17
C LYS A 33 1.74 5.12 7.79
N PHE A 34 1.26 4.03 7.18
CA PHE A 34 1.68 3.68 5.83
C PHE A 34 1.22 4.71 4.80
N LYS A 35 0.01 5.25 4.93
CA LYS A 35 -0.50 6.30 4.04
C LYS A 35 0.38 7.55 4.10
N LEU A 36 0.69 8.05 5.31
CA LEU A 36 1.60 9.19 5.50
C LEU A 36 2.99 8.92 4.89
N PHE A 37 3.49 7.69 5.02
CA PHE A 37 4.73 7.28 4.37
C PHE A 37 4.62 7.31 2.84
N ALA A 38 3.52 6.80 2.27
CA ALA A 38 3.30 6.78 0.83
C ALA A 38 3.20 8.20 0.27
N GLU A 39 2.47 9.10 0.94
CA GLU A 39 2.38 10.53 0.59
C GLU A 39 3.74 11.21 0.60
N LYS A 40 4.56 10.97 1.64
CA LYS A 40 5.90 11.58 1.74
C LYS A 40 6.90 11.02 0.73
N LYS A 41 6.88 9.70 0.49
CA LYS A 41 7.90 9.02 -0.33
C LYS A 41 7.56 9.03 -1.82
N TYR A 42 6.29 8.96 -2.16
CA TYR A 42 5.81 8.80 -3.53
C TYR A 42 4.75 9.86 -3.84
N PRO A 43 5.09 11.16 -3.90
CA PRO A 43 4.10 12.25 -3.96
C PRO A 43 3.08 12.15 -5.11
N ASN A 44 3.39 11.39 -6.17
CA ASN A 44 2.51 11.18 -7.31
C ASN A 44 1.78 9.82 -7.28
N TRP A 45 1.76 9.11 -6.15
CA TRP A 45 1.06 7.83 -6.05
C TRP A 45 -0.44 8.00 -6.33
N LYS A 46 -1.06 7.00 -6.97
CA LYS A 46 -2.47 7.08 -7.38
C LYS A 46 -3.41 6.26 -6.53
N PHE A 47 -3.01 5.03 -6.21
CA PHE A 47 -3.82 4.15 -5.39
C PHE A 47 -2.96 3.15 -4.61
N LEU A 48 -3.51 2.66 -3.52
CA LEU A 48 -2.98 1.54 -2.75
C LEU A 48 -4.10 0.52 -2.55
N ASN A 49 -3.78 -0.74 -2.84
CA ASN A 49 -4.68 -1.87 -2.60
C ASN A 49 -4.23 -2.56 -1.33
N VAL A 50 -5.14 -2.70 -0.37
CA VAL A 50 -4.90 -3.34 0.93
C VAL A 50 -5.46 -4.74 0.89
N TYR A 51 -4.65 -5.69 1.35
CA TYR A 51 -5.00 -7.10 1.48
C TYR A 51 -4.72 -7.56 2.89
N ASP A 52 -5.55 -8.44 3.43
CA ASP A 52 -5.24 -9.13 4.68
C ASP A 52 -4.02 -10.04 4.46
N ASN A 53 -3.03 -10.00 5.35
CA ASN A 53 -1.82 -10.80 5.17
C ASN A 53 -2.07 -12.31 5.39
N LYS A 54 -3.02 -12.67 6.26
CA LYS A 54 -3.31 -14.05 6.62
C LYS A 54 -4.20 -14.71 5.57
N THR A 55 -5.30 -14.06 5.19
CA THR A 55 -6.26 -14.63 4.23
C THR A 55 -5.94 -14.27 2.79
N LYS A 56 -5.06 -13.28 2.55
CA LYS A 56 -4.78 -12.69 1.22
C LYS A 56 -6.02 -12.10 0.55
N HIS A 57 -7.12 -11.95 1.28
CA HIS A 57 -8.32 -11.32 0.75
C HIS A 57 -8.09 -9.83 0.55
N PHE A 58 -8.63 -9.33 -0.55
CA PHE A 58 -8.72 -7.90 -0.80
C PHE A 58 -9.66 -7.26 0.23
N ILE A 59 -9.22 -6.15 0.81
CA ILE A 59 -9.98 -5.38 1.79
C ILE A 59 -10.52 -4.13 1.11
N GLU A 60 -9.64 -3.29 0.60
CA GLU A 60 -10.02 -2.00 0.02
C GLU A 60 -8.96 -1.43 -0.90
N THR A 61 -9.36 -0.46 -1.72
CA THR A 61 -8.46 0.41 -2.49
C THR A 61 -8.60 1.82 -1.96
N VAL A 62 -7.51 2.39 -1.45
CA VAL A 62 -7.44 3.81 -1.10
C VAL A 62 -6.83 4.56 -2.27
N LYS A 63 -7.50 5.61 -2.73
CA LYS A 63 -7.02 6.48 -3.80
C LYS A 63 -6.37 7.73 -3.21
N HIS A 64 -5.31 8.20 -3.86
CA HIS A 64 -4.80 9.54 -3.61
C HIS A 64 -5.75 10.55 -4.26
N VAL A 65 -6.08 11.61 -3.51
CA VAL A 65 -6.95 12.70 -3.97
C VAL A 65 -6.14 13.70 -4.78
#